data_AF-J7TKJ9-F1
#
_entry.id   AF-J7TKJ9-F1
#
_cell.length_a   1.000
_cell.length_b   1.000
_cell.length_c   1.000
_cell.angle_alpha   90.00
_cell.angle_beta   90.00
_cell.angle_gamma   90.00
#
_symmetry.space_group_name_H-M   'P 1'
#
loop_
_entity.id
_entity.type
_entity.pdbx_description
1 polymer ?
#
loop_
_entity_poly.entity_id
_entity_poly.type
_entity_poly.pdbx_seq_one_letter_code
_entity_poly.pdbx_strand_id
1 'polypeptide(L)'
;MTKQRLDIPLKIKSVTETGEFEGYGSVFGVKDSYSDIVVPGAFQASLSEWREKGGLPAMLWQHQISEPVGVYTEMREDDTGLYVKGRLLIEDDPLSKRAHAHLKAGSLSGLSIGYILKDWEYDRSKGAFLLKEIDLWEVSLVTFPSNDEARVSDVKSAFARGDIPSQKSIERVLRDAGLSRTQAKAFMADGYHALSLRDAEEDALETLKSINFNQ
;
A
#
# COMPACT_ATOMS: atom_id res chain seq x y z
N MET A 1 -6.70 -22.97 8.96
CA MET A 1 -7.12 -21.68 8.40
C MET A 1 -5.89 -20.99 7.83
N THR A 2 -5.90 -20.63 6.57
CA THR A 2 -4.78 -19.93 5.91
C THR A 2 -4.92 -18.44 6.17
N LYS A 3 -3.91 -17.81 6.76
CA LYS A 3 -3.86 -16.35 6.90
C LYS A 3 -3.66 -15.73 5.52
N GLN A 4 -4.48 -14.75 5.18
CA GLN A 4 -4.33 -13.96 3.95
C GLN A 4 -3.67 -12.63 4.28
N ARG A 5 -3.06 -12.03 3.25
CA ARG A 5 -2.34 -10.77 3.33
C ARG A 5 -2.86 -9.86 2.25
N LEU A 6 -3.12 -8.62 2.60
CA LEU A 6 -3.55 -7.57 1.70
C LEU A 6 -2.65 -6.39 1.98
N ASP A 7 -1.79 -6.09 1.03
CA ASP A 7 -0.83 -5.02 1.17
C ASP A 7 -1.34 -3.81 0.42
N ILE A 8 -1.54 -2.71 1.14
CA ILE A 8 -2.08 -1.49 0.59
C ILE A 8 -1.03 -0.41 0.67
N PRO A 9 -0.83 0.36 -0.40
CA PRO A 9 0.28 1.24 -0.49
C PRO A 9 -0.09 2.45 0.34
N LEU A 10 0.53 2.56 1.50
CA LEU A 10 0.33 3.77 2.25
C LEU A 10 1.59 4.37 2.81
N LYS A 11 1.82 5.54 2.25
CA LYS A 11 2.69 6.58 2.71
C LYS A 11 2.35 6.86 4.16
N ILE A 12 3.24 6.44 5.05
CA ILE A 12 3.30 6.98 6.39
C ILE A 12 3.35 8.51 6.24
N LYS A 13 2.31 9.19 6.74
CA LYS A 13 2.16 10.64 6.50
C LYS A 13 3.26 11.43 7.20
N SER A 14 3.70 10.93 8.34
CA SER A 14 4.77 11.47 9.16
C SER A 14 5.27 10.38 10.10
N VAL A 15 6.59 10.33 10.31
CA VAL A 15 7.19 9.65 11.45
C VAL A 15 7.85 10.73 12.30
N THR A 16 7.48 10.82 13.57
CA THR A 16 8.10 11.77 14.50
C THR A 16 9.44 11.24 15.00
N GLU A 17 10.26 12.11 15.59
CA GLU A 17 11.48 11.67 16.29
C GLU A 17 11.17 10.72 17.46
N THR A 18 9.96 10.80 18.02
CA THR A 18 9.47 9.91 19.09
C THR A 18 8.89 8.59 18.60
N GLY A 19 8.96 8.31 17.29
CA GLY A 19 8.50 7.04 16.71
C GLY A 19 7.00 6.94 16.51
N GLU A 20 6.25 8.05 16.62
CA GLU A 20 4.83 8.10 16.30
C GLU A 20 4.61 8.18 14.80
N PHE A 21 3.58 7.51 14.31
CA PHE A 21 3.17 7.57 12.92
C PHE A 21 1.67 7.39 12.74
N GLU A 22 1.18 7.85 11.58
CA GLU A 22 -0.19 7.63 11.14
C GLU A 22 -0.25 7.32 9.65
N GLY A 23 -1.30 6.61 9.27
CA GLY A 23 -1.52 6.19 7.90
C GLY A 23 -2.81 5.40 7.79
N TYR A 24 -2.88 4.60 6.73
CA TYR A 24 -3.99 3.70 6.46
C TYR A 24 -3.38 2.33 6.21
N GLY A 25 -3.82 1.33 6.95
CA GLY A 25 -3.43 -0.06 6.70
C GLY A 25 -4.12 -0.64 5.46
N SER A 26 -5.29 -0.09 5.12
CA SER A 26 -6.08 -0.49 3.97
C SER A 26 -6.91 0.68 3.41
N VAL A 27 -7.24 0.66 2.13
CA VAL A 27 -8.03 1.64 1.36
C VAL A 27 -9.05 0.86 0.58
N PHE A 28 -10.28 1.35 0.57
CA PHE A 28 -11.40 0.67 -0.05
C PHE A 28 -11.40 0.78 -1.57
N GLY A 29 -11.99 -0.24 -2.22
CA GLY A 29 -12.25 -0.22 -3.66
C GLY A 29 -11.01 -0.37 -4.54
N VAL A 30 -9.83 -0.60 -3.96
CA VAL A 30 -8.59 -0.83 -4.69
C VAL A 30 -8.33 -2.32 -4.78
N LYS A 31 -8.12 -2.81 -6.01
CA LYS A 31 -7.73 -4.19 -6.29
C LYS A 31 -6.25 -4.37 -5.98
N ASP A 32 -5.91 -5.39 -5.22
CA ASP A 32 -4.52 -5.72 -4.90
C ASP A 32 -3.91 -6.77 -5.86
N SER A 33 -2.67 -7.17 -5.58
CA SER A 33 -1.94 -8.20 -6.32
C SER A 33 -2.57 -9.60 -6.25
N TYR A 34 -3.38 -9.88 -5.23
CA TYR A 34 -4.11 -11.12 -5.05
C TYR A 34 -5.51 -11.09 -5.65
N SER A 35 -5.87 -9.98 -6.31
CA SER A 35 -7.20 -9.71 -6.86
C SER A 35 -8.29 -9.57 -5.78
N ASP A 36 -7.93 -9.09 -4.60
CA ASP A 36 -8.84 -8.76 -3.52
C ASP A 36 -9.15 -7.26 -3.51
N ILE A 37 -10.39 -6.91 -3.16
CA ILE A 37 -10.88 -5.56 -2.97
C ILE A 37 -11.60 -5.51 -1.62
N VAL A 38 -11.08 -4.74 -0.67
CA VAL A 38 -11.81 -4.49 0.58
C VAL A 38 -12.91 -3.48 0.34
N VAL A 39 -14.10 -3.78 0.85
CA VAL A 39 -15.25 -2.87 0.79
C VAL A 39 -15.50 -2.19 2.15
N PRO A 40 -16.15 -1.02 2.17
CA PRO A 40 -16.57 -0.39 3.42
C PRO A 40 -17.39 -1.35 4.29
N GLY A 41 -17.15 -1.34 5.60
CA GLY A 41 -17.74 -2.27 6.56
C GLY A 41 -16.86 -3.46 6.93
N ALA A 42 -15.87 -3.81 6.10
CA ALA A 42 -15.13 -5.06 6.24
C ALA A 42 -14.34 -5.20 7.54
N PHE A 43 -13.96 -4.10 8.19
CA PHE A 43 -13.20 -4.13 9.44
C PHE A 43 -14.07 -4.00 10.69
N GLN A 44 -15.33 -3.61 10.56
CA GLN A 44 -16.14 -3.14 11.68
C GLN A 44 -16.32 -4.20 12.77
N ALA A 45 -16.67 -5.43 12.37
CA ALA A 45 -16.84 -6.55 13.30
C ALA A 45 -15.54 -6.84 14.06
N SER A 46 -14.43 -7.01 13.35
CA SER A 46 -13.12 -7.31 13.95
C SER A 46 -12.63 -6.19 14.89
N LEU A 47 -12.80 -4.92 14.52
CA LEU A 47 -12.44 -3.81 15.39
C LEU A 47 -13.31 -3.75 16.66
N SER A 48 -14.58 -4.15 16.57
CA SER A 48 -15.44 -4.29 17.76
C SER A 48 -14.92 -5.39 18.69
N GLU A 49 -14.59 -6.57 18.15
CA GLU A 49 -14.05 -7.68 18.94
C GLU A 49 -12.73 -7.32 19.64
N TRP A 50 -11.84 -6.57 18.97
CA TRP A 50 -10.60 -6.10 19.57
C TRP A 50 -10.85 -5.13 20.73
N ARG A 51 -11.81 -4.21 20.58
CA ARG A 51 -12.21 -3.28 21.65
C ARG A 51 -12.77 -4.01 22.87
N GLU A 52 -13.58 -5.05 22.65
CA GLU A 52 -14.09 -5.89 23.75
C GLU A 52 -12.98 -6.62 24.50
N LYS A 53 -11.90 -7.01 23.81
CA LYS A 53 -10.68 -7.59 24.40
C LYS A 53 -9.76 -6.54 25.05
N GLY A 54 -10.10 -5.25 24.95
CA GLY A 54 -9.29 -4.15 25.48
C GLY A 54 -7.99 -3.89 24.70
N GLY A 55 -7.95 -4.24 23.40
CA GLY A 55 -6.75 -4.13 22.57
C GLY A 55 -7.02 -3.67 21.15
N LEU A 56 -5.96 -3.68 20.35
CA LEU A 56 -5.96 -3.43 18.91
C LEU A 56 -5.14 -4.51 18.20
N PRO A 57 -5.32 -4.70 16.89
CA PRO A 57 -4.47 -5.58 16.08
C PRO A 57 -2.97 -5.31 16.29
N ALA A 58 -2.13 -6.33 16.10
CA ALA A 58 -0.70 -6.21 16.35
C ALA A 58 0.01 -5.32 15.31
N MET A 59 1.08 -4.64 15.75
CA MET A 59 2.01 -3.92 14.87
C MET A 59 3.29 -4.75 14.73
N LEU A 60 3.47 -5.39 13.58
CA LEU A 60 4.57 -6.34 13.35
C LEU A 60 5.58 -5.80 12.33
N TRP A 61 6.79 -6.37 12.38
CA TRP A 61 7.77 -6.25 11.32
C TRP A 61 7.52 -7.29 10.23
N GLN A 62 7.22 -6.86 9.00
CA GLN A 62 7.16 -7.75 7.82
C GLN A 62 6.28 -9.01 8.02
N HIS A 63 5.14 -8.88 8.70
CA HIS A 63 4.23 -9.99 9.05
C HIS A 63 4.82 -11.07 9.97
N GLN A 64 5.98 -10.81 10.58
CA GLN A 64 6.61 -11.76 11.47
C GLN A 64 5.96 -11.70 12.86
N ILE A 65 5.12 -12.70 13.18
CA ILE A 65 4.30 -12.76 14.40
C ILE A 65 5.15 -12.69 15.69
N SER A 66 6.39 -13.16 15.63
CA SER A 66 7.34 -13.11 16.76
C SER A 66 8.02 -11.75 16.95
N GLU A 67 7.80 -10.79 16.05
CA GLU A 67 8.54 -9.52 15.99
C GLU A 67 7.58 -8.32 16.01
N PRO A 68 6.89 -8.07 17.15
CA PRO A 68 6.16 -6.83 17.35
C PRO A 68 7.11 -5.65 17.49
N VAL A 69 6.77 -4.52 16.87
CA VAL A 69 7.64 -3.31 16.82
C VAL A 69 7.01 -2.07 17.41
N GLY A 70 5.82 -2.20 18.01
CA GLY A 70 5.08 -1.06 18.49
C GLY A 70 3.66 -1.40 18.90
N VAL A 71 2.91 -0.34 19.18
CA VAL A 71 1.49 -0.42 19.54
C VAL A 71 0.70 0.60 18.75
N TYR A 72 -0.47 0.19 18.26
CA TYR A 72 -1.45 1.14 17.75
C TYR A 72 -2.14 1.85 18.92
N THR A 73 -2.40 3.13 18.76
CA THR A 73 -3.11 4.00 19.71
C THR A 73 -4.48 4.40 19.18
N GLU A 74 -4.68 4.35 17.86
CA GLU A 74 -5.96 4.55 17.20
C GLU A 74 -6.08 3.61 16.01
N MET A 75 -7.24 3.00 15.84
CA MET A 75 -7.59 2.26 14.63
C MET A 75 -9.08 2.40 14.38
N ARG A 76 -9.45 2.86 13.18
CA ARG A 76 -10.84 3.06 12.79
C ARG A 76 -11.01 2.91 11.29
N GLU A 77 -12.21 2.56 10.93
CA GLU A 77 -12.68 2.66 9.56
C GLU A 77 -13.16 4.09 9.28
N ASP A 78 -12.91 4.61 8.08
CA ASP A 78 -13.53 5.82 7.54
C ASP A 78 -13.84 5.69 6.05
N ASP A 79 -14.34 6.76 5.42
CA ASP A 79 -14.72 6.77 4.00
C ASP A 79 -13.57 6.40 3.04
N THR A 80 -12.32 6.47 3.49
CA THR A 80 -11.14 6.07 2.71
C THR A 80 -10.77 4.61 2.94
N GLY A 81 -10.78 4.15 4.19
CA GLY A 81 -10.31 2.80 4.54
C GLY A 81 -10.04 2.60 6.02
N LEU A 82 -9.08 1.71 6.33
CA LEU A 82 -8.62 1.44 7.69
C LEU A 82 -7.54 2.46 8.10
N TYR A 83 -7.93 3.52 8.80
CA TYR A 83 -7.02 4.47 9.40
C TYR A 83 -6.34 3.91 10.65
N VAL A 84 -5.04 4.19 10.80
CA VAL A 84 -4.23 3.76 11.94
C VAL A 84 -3.34 4.90 12.45
N LYS A 85 -3.18 4.97 13.77
CA LYS A 85 -2.14 5.74 14.45
C LYS A 85 -1.43 4.84 15.46
N GLY A 86 -0.12 4.92 15.52
CA GLY A 86 0.67 4.09 16.42
C GLY A 86 2.00 4.71 16.81
N ARG A 87 2.71 4.01 17.68
CA ARG A 87 4.07 4.37 18.11
C ARG A 87 4.97 3.14 18.15
N LEU A 88 6.20 3.32 17.69
CA LEU A 88 7.27 2.34 17.80
C LEU A 88 7.91 2.39 19.19
N LEU A 89 8.38 1.25 19.70
CA LEU A 89 9.08 1.16 20.99
C LEU A 89 10.58 1.49 20.83
N ILE A 90 10.90 2.65 20.25
CA ILE A 90 12.26 2.98 19.77
C ILE A 90 13.34 3.06 20.86
N GLU A 91 12.96 3.32 22.11
CA GLU A 91 13.88 3.42 23.25
C GLU A 91 14.15 2.06 23.90
N ASP A 92 13.17 1.14 23.81
CA ASP A 92 13.17 -0.12 24.58
C ASP A 92 13.46 -1.35 23.72
N ASP A 93 13.21 -1.28 22.40
CA ASP A 93 13.35 -2.39 21.47
C ASP A 93 14.29 -2.05 20.29
N PRO A 94 15.42 -2.77 20.15
CA PRO A 94 16.33 -2.61 19.02
C PRO A 94 15.67 -2.78 17.65
N LEU A 95 14.68 -3.67 17.51
CA LEU A 95 14.00 -3.87 16.23
C LEU A 95 13.11 -2.67 15.89
N SER A 96 12.36 -2.15 16.86
CA SER A 96 11.58 -0.91 16.75
C SER A 96 12.46 0.28 16.36
N LYS A 97 13.65 0.40 16.97
CA LYS A 97 14.63 1.45 16.61
C LYS A 97 15.13 1.32 15.17
N ARG A 98 15.41 0.09 14.73
CA ARG A 98 15.77 -0.20 13.33
C ARG A 98 14.61 0.14 12.39
N ALA A 99 13.38 -0.20 12.75
CA ALA A 99 12.20 0.11 11.96
C ALA A 99 12.03 1.61 11.78
N HIS A 100 12.14 2.38 12.86
CA HIS A 100 12.10 3.84 12.83
C HIS A 100 13.16 4.43 11.90
N ALA A 101 14.41 3.96 11.98
CA ALA A 101 15.48 4.41 11.10
C ALA A 101 15.18 4.14 9.62
N HIS A 102 14.67 2.96 9.29
CA HIS A 102 14.29 2.62 7.91
C HIS A 102 13.05 3.38 7.42
N LEU A 103 12.09 3.69 8.29
CA LEU A 103 10.97 4.55 7.95
C LEU A 103 11.44 5.98 7.63
N LYS A 104 12.34 6.54 8.44
CA LYS A 104 12.93 7.86 8.18
C LYS A 104 13.74 7.89 6.89
N ALA A 105 14.47 6.81 6.61
CA ALA A 105 15.24 6.68 5.38
C ALA A 105 14.38 6.35 4.14
N GLY A 106 13.12 5.92 4.32
CA GLY A 106 12.21 5.54 3.25
C GLY A 106 12.41 4.12 2.70
N SER A 107 13.34 3.33 3.25
CA SER A 107 13.55 1.92 2.84
C SER A 107 12.54 0.95 3.45
N LEU A 108 11.76 1.42 4.44
CA LEU A 108 10.54 0.79 4.91
C LEU A 108 9.43 1.83 4.67
N SER A 109 8.47 1.52 3.81
CA SER A 109 7.69 2.55 3.14
C SER A 109 6.18 2.34 3.19
N GLY A 110 5.73 1.16 3.63
CA GLY A 110 4.32 0.77 3.54
C GLY A 110 3.77 0.11 4.79
N LEU A 111 2.44 -0.05 4.78
CA LEU A 111 1.68 -0.85 5.71
C LEU A 111 1.03 -2.01 4.97
N SER A 112 0.78 -3.10 5.69
CA SER A 112 0.03 -4.23 5.15
C SER A 112 -0.80 -4.88 6.23
N ILE A 113 -1.98 -5.39 5.87
CA ILE A 113 -2.85 -6.09 6.80
C ILE A 113 -2.68 -7.60 6.69
N GLY A 114 -2.69 -8.25 7.85
CA GLY A 114 -2.86 -9.71 7.96
C GLY A 114 -4.23 -10.02 8.54
N TYR A 115 -4.98 -10.88 7.86
CA TYR A 115 -6.35 -11.18 8.22
C TYR A 115 -6.75 -12.62 7.89
N ILE A 116 -7.96 -12.98 8.33
CA ILE A 116 -8.67 -14.19 7.95
C ILE A 116 -10.00 -13.75 7.29
N LEU A 117 -10.32 -14.34 6.13
CA LEU A 117 -11.61 -14.10 5.48
C LEU A 117 -12.78 -14.63 6.30
N LYS A 118 -13.83 -13.82 6.43
CA LYS A 118 -15.10 -14.20 7.07
C LYS A 118 -16.26 -14.19 6.07
N ASP A 119 -16.40 -13.11 5.32
CA ASP A 119 -17.38 -12.97 4.23
C ASP A 119 -16.74 -12.33 2.99
N TRP A 120 -16.99 -12.92 1.82
CA TRP A 120 -16.45 -12.48 0.55
C TRP A 120 -17.30 -12.99 -0.62
N GLU A 121 -17.21 -12.31 -1.75
CA GLU A 121 -17.79 -12.78 -3.02
C GLU A 121 -16.89 -12.49 -4.21
N TYR A 122 -16.99 -13.27 -5.28
CA TYR A 122 -16.27 -12.98 -6.52
C TYR A 122 -17.09 -12.10 -7.44
N ASP A 123 -16.62 -10.88 -7.70
CA ASP A 123 -17.19 -9.96 -8.68
C ASP A 123 -16.56 -10.21 -10.05
N ARG A 124 -17.33 -10.86 -10.94
CA ARG A 124 -16.90 -11.17 -12.32
C ARG A 124 -16.62 -9.92 -13.16
N SER A 125 -17.29 -8.81 -12.89
CA SER A 125 -17.11 -7.57 -13.65
C SER A 125 -15.77 -6.90 -13.32
N LYS A 126 -15.31 -7.04 -12.08
CA LYS A 126 -14.02 -6.52 -11.60
C LYS A 126 -12.90 -7.56 -11.67
N GLY A 127 -13.26 -8.83 -11.91
CA GLY A 127 -12.33 -9.96 -11.86
C GLY A 127 -11.60 -10.02 -10.52
N ALA A 128 -12.32 -9.79 -9.41
CA ALA A 128 -11.75 -9.63 -8.08
C ALA A 128 -12.68 -10.19 -7.00
N PHE A 129 -12.11 -10.61 -5.86
CA PHE A 129 -12.87 -10.94 -4.66
C PHE A 129 -13.18 -9.66 -3.88
N LEU A 130 -14.45 -9.42 -3.61
CA LEU A 130 -14.89 -8.35 -2.71
C LEU A 130 -14.88 -8.90 -1.29
N LEU A 131 -14.01 -8.36 -0.44
CA LEU A 131 -13.86 -8.75 0.95
C LEU A 131 -14.84 -7.93 1.79
N LYS A 132 -15.94 -8.56 2.21
CA LYS A 132 -17.07 -7.91 2.91
C LYS A 132 -16.93 -7.95 4.42
N GLU A 133 -16.27 -8.97 4.95
CA GLU A 133 -15.93 -9.08 6.36
C GLU A 133 -14.62 -9.84 6.51
N ILE A 134 -13.71 -9.26 7.30
CA ILE A 134 -12.45 -9.89 7.64
C ILE A 134 -12.20 -9.85 9.13
N ASP A 135 -11.53 -10.87 9.64
CA ASP A 135 -10.95 -10.89 10.96
C ASP A 135 -9.52 -10.37 10.86
N LEU A 136 -9.32 -9.11 11.24
CA LEU A 136 -8.07 -8.38 11.18
C LEU A 136 -7.19 -8.74 12.38
N TRP A 137 -6.01 -9.27 12.11
CA TRP A 137 -5.08 -9.72 13.15
C TRP A 137 -3.96 -8.74 13.40
N GLU A 138 -3.46 -8.11 12.34
CA GLU A 138 -2.30 -7.25 12.41
C GLU A 138 -2.26 -6.25 11.25
N VAL A 139 -1.53 -5.17 11.49
CA VAL A 139 -1.11 -4.22 10.45
C VAL A 139 0.41 -4.04 10.59
N SER A 140 1.17 -4.57 9.63
CA SER A 140 2.63 -4.65 9.64
C SER A 140 3.29 -3.48 8.93
N LEU A 141 4.49 -3.12 9.38
CA LEU A 141 5.42 -2.32 8.57
C LEU A 141 6.08 -3.20 7.52
N VAL A 142 6.02 -2.80 6.25
CA VAL A 142 6.57 -3.57 5.13
C VAL A 142 7.49 -2.76 4.22
N THR A 143 8.47 -3.45 3.61
CA THR A 143 9.40 -2.83 2.64
C THR A 143 8.73 -2.61 1.29
N PHE A 144 7.93 -3.58 0.86
CA PHE A 144 7.25 -3.57 -0.43
C PHE A 144 5.76 -3.78 -0.19
N PRO A 145 4.95 -2.70 -0.13
CA PRO A 145 3.51 -2.87 -0.13
C PRO A 145 3.06 -3.33 -1.52
N SER A 146 2.36 -4.45 -1.63
CA SER A 146 1.99 -5.11 -2.89
C SER A 146 1.17 -4.28 -3.88
N ASN A 147 0.63 -3.14 -3.48
CA ASN A 147 -0.03 -2.23 -4.39
C ASN A 147 0.96 -1.30 -5.14
N ASP A 148 2.21 -1.14 -4.70
CA ASP A 148 3.28 -0.59 -5.55
C ASP A 148 3.52 -1.52 -6.75
N GLU A 149 3.59 -2.83 -6.50
CA GLU A 149 3.71 -3.86 -7.54
C GLU A 149 2.45 -3.94 -8.42
N ALA A 150 1.25 -3.95 -7.83
CA ALA A 150 -0.01 -3.99 -8.58
C ALA A 150 -0.18 -2.75 -9.47
N ARG A 151 0.18 -1.54 -9.00
CA ARG A 151 0.08 -0.31 -9.80
C ARG A 151 1.07 -0.24 -10.93
N VAL A 152 2.32 -0.66 -10.70
CA VAL A 152 3.31 -0.80 -11.77
C VAL A 152 2.83 -1.84 -12.79
N SER A 153 2.27 -2.96 -12.32
CA SER A 153 1.71 -4.01 -13.17
C SER A 153 0.51 -3.52 -14.00
N ASP A 154 -0.40 -2.76 -13.40
CA ASP A 154 -1.58 -2.20 -14.08
C ASP A 154 -1.19 -1.20 -15.17
N VAL A 155 -0.23 -0.32 -14.90
CA VAL A 155 0.30 0.62 -15.90
C VAL A 155 1.03 -0.13 -17.02
N LYS A 156 1.88 -1.11 -16.69
CA LYS A 156 2.54 -1.96 -17.69
C LYS A 156 1.53 -2.74 -18.54
N SER A 157 0.47 -3.26 -17.92
CA SER A 157 -0.57 -4.04 -18.59
C SER A 157 -1.46 -3.16 -19.48
N ALA A 158 -1.74 -1.92 -19.08
CA ALA A 158 -2.43 -0.95 -19.93
C ALA A 158 -1.60 -0.63 -21.18
N PHE A 159 -0.30 -0.36 -21.03
CA PHE A 159 0.60 -0.18 -22.17
C PHE A 159 0.66 -1.44 -23.06
N ALA A 160 0.73 -2.63 -22.48
CA ALA A 160 0.75 -3.89 -23.23
C ALA A 160 -0.56 -4.16 -24.01
N ARG A 161 -1.68 -3.55 -23.60
CA ARG A 161 -2.97 -3.61 -24.31
C ARG A 161 -3.17 -2.47 -25.33
N GLY A 162 -2.22 -1.54 -25.43
CA GLY A 162 -2.36 -0.33 -26.25
C GLY A 162 -3.26 0.75 -25.64
N ASP A 163 -3.63 0.62 -24.37
CA ASP A 163 -4.37 1.63 -23.63
C ASP A 163 -3.40 2.70 -23.10
N ILE A 164 -3.82 3.97 -23.10
CA ILE A 164 -3.08 5.04 -22.44
C ILE A 164 -3.60 5.17 -21.01
N PRO A 165 -2.83 4.81 -19.97
CA PRO A 165 -3.25 4.99 -18.59
C PRO A 165 -3.49 6.48 -18.28
N SER A 166 -4.37 6.75 -17.31
CA SER A 166 -4.67 8.14 -16.94
C SER A 166 -3.41 8.89 -16.46
N GLN A 167 -3.33 10.20 -16.71
CA GLN A 167 -2.21 11.03 -16.21
C GLN A 167 -2.02 10.88 -14.70
N LYS A 168 -3.10 10.78 -13.92
CA LYS A 168 -3.02 10.55 -12.47
C LYS A 168 -2.38 9.20 -12.12
N SER A 169 -2.64 8.16 -12.92
CA SER A 169 -2.07 6.82 -12.72
C SER A 169 -0.57 6.84 -13.03
N ILE A 170 -0.16 7.50 -14.11
CA ILE A 170 1.25 7.62 -14.51
C ILE A 170 2.01 8.52 -13.54
N GLU A 171 1.46 9.68 -13.14
CA GLU A 171 2.07 10.55 -12.12
C GLU A 171 2.34 9.78 -10.83
N ARG A 172 1.39 8.93 -10.43
CA ARG A 172 1.48 8.16 -9.20
C ARG A 172 2.57 7.09 -9.30
N VAL A 173 2.64 6.33 -10.41
CA VAL A 173 3.72 5.36 -10.64
C VAL A 173 5.10 6.02 -10.68
N LEU A 174 5.23 7.18 -11.34
CA LEU A 174 6.49 7.93 -11.38
C LEU A 174 6.91 8.40 -9.98
N ARG A 175 5.95 8.84 -9.18
CA ARG A 175 6.22 9.26 -7.80
C ARG A 175 6.57 8.10 -6.88
N ASP A 176 5.96 6.94 -7.10
CA ASP A 176 6.27 5.71 -6.38
C ASP A 176 7.66 5.18 -6.78
N ALA A 177 8.11 5.43 -8.02
CA ALA A 177 9.49 5.20 -8.48
C ALA A 177 10.52 6.23 -7.94
N GLY A 178 10.13 7.10 -7.00
CA GLY A 178 11.02 8.03 -6.31
C GLY A 178 11.08 9.44 -6.90
N LEU A 179 10.31 9.77 -7.95
CA LEU A 179 10.29 11.12 -8.50
C LEU A 179 9.48 12.07 -7.60
N SER A 180 10.01 13.28 -7.38
CA SER A 180 9.23 14.35 -6.76
C SER A 180 8.01 14.73 -7.61
N ARG A 181 7.02 15.39 -7.00
CA ARG A 181 5.81 15.84 -7.72
C ARG A 181 6.15 16.74 -8.91
N THR A 182 7.19 17.57 -8.78
CA THR A 182 7.67 18.43 -9.87
C THR A 182 8.35 17.62 -10.96
N GLN A 183 9.19 16.64 -10.61
CA GLN A 183 9.85 15.75 -11.58
C GLN A 183 8.84 14.86 -12.32
N ALA A 184 7.86 14.29 -11.62
CA ALA A 184 6.81 13.49 -12.24
C ALA A 184 5.95 14.33 -13.19
N LYS A 185 5.62 15.59 -12.83
CA LYS A 185 4.91 16.51 -13.72
C LYS A 185 5.72 16.92 -14.93
N ALA A 186 7.02 17.18 -14.78
CA ALA A 186 7.91 17.50 -15.89
C ALA A 186 8.03 16.29 -16.85
N PHE A 187 8.26 15.10 -16.31
CA PHE A 187 8.30 13.86 -17.08
C PHE A 187 6.99 13.60 -17.84
N MET A 188 5.83 13.82 -17.21
CA MET A 188 4.55 13.70 -17.91
C MET A 188 4.34 14.79 -18.94
N ALA A 189 4.79 16.02 -18.71
CA ALA A 189 4.67 17.10 -19.70
C ALA A 189 5.44 16.77 -20.98
N ASP A 190 6.63 16.15 -20.87
CA ASP A 190 7.45 15.79 -22.03
C ASP A 190 7.06 14.43 -22.63
N GLY A 191 6.77 13.42 -21.79
CA GLY A 191 6.53 12.03 -22.22
C GLY A 191 5.06 11.67 -22.52
N TYR A 192 4.09 12.32 -21.87
CA TYR A 192 2.65 12.05 -22.13
C TYR A 192 2.19 12.62 -23.48
N HIS A 193 2.81 13.73 -23.91
CA HIS A 193 2.58 14.29 -25.24
C HIS A 193 3.09 13.38 -26.37
N ALA A 194 4.15 12.62 -26.13
CA ALA A 194 4.66 11.63 -27.09
C ALA A 194 3.71 10.43 -27.23
N LEU A 195 3.15 9.91 -26.13
CA LEU A 195 2.17 8.80 -26.13
C LEU A 195 0.82 9.16 -26.80
N SER A 196 0.52 10.46 -26.92
CA SER A 196 -0.68 11.00 -27.58
C SER A 196 -0.55 11.09 -29.11
N LEU A 197 0.64 10.85 -29.66
CA LEU A 197 0.89 10.86 -31.10
C LEU A 197 0.98 9.40 -31.55
N ARG A 198 0.05 8.99 -32.42
CA ARG A 198 -0.12 7.62 -32.94
C ARG A 198 1.11 6.96 -33.58
N ASP A 199 2.27 7.62 -33.61
CA ASP A 199 3.50 7.17 -34.27
C ASP A 199 4.72 7.07 -33.33
N ALA A 200 4.56 7.18 -32.01
CA ALA A 200 5.68 7.16 -31.04
C ALA A 200 5.72 5.90 -30.14
N GLU A 201 5.20 4.76 -30.62
CA GLU A 201 5.13 3.52 -29.83
C GLU A 201 6.51 2.93 -29.51
N GLU A 202 7.50 3.06 -30.40
CA GLU A 202 8.83 2.47 -30.17
C GLU A 202 9.69 3.30 -29.21
N ASP A 203 9.68 4.63 -29.34
CA ASP A 203 10.63 5.51 -28.65
C ASP A 203 10.29 5.68 -27.16
N ALA A 204 9.00 5.71 -26.81
CA ALA A 204 8.54 5.81 -25.42
C ALA A 204 8.76 4.50 -24.64
N LEU A 205 8.55 3.34 -25.29
CA LEU A 205 8.80 2.02 -24.70
C LEU A 205 10.30 1.75 -24.54
N GLU A 206 11.13 2.13 -25.51
CA GLU A 206 12.60 2.04 -25.38
C GLU A 206 13.13 3.00 -24.32
N THR A 207 12.58 4.22 -24.21
CA THR A 207 12.92 5.14 -23.13
C THR A 207 12.58 4.54 -21.76
N LEU A 208 11.40 3.93 -21.60
CA LEU A 208 11.00 3.24 -20.36
C LEU A 208 11.88 2.01 -20.03
N LYS A 209 12.32 1.26 -21.05
CA LYS A 209 13.24 0.12 -20.87
C LYS A 209 14.69 0.55 -20.59
N SER A 210 15.10 1.70 -21.11
CA SER A 210 16.45 2.25 -20.96
C SER A 210 16.71 2.91 -19.60
N ILE A 211 15.66 3.15 -18.80
CA ILE A 211 15.79 3.56 -17.40
C ILE A 211 16.33 2.36 -16.61
N ASN A 212 17.66 2.29 -16.52
CA ASN A 212 18.35 1.34 -15.64
C ASN A 212 18.09 1.72 -14.18
N PHE A 213 17.30 0.89 -13.50
CA PHE A 213 17.19 0.89 -12.05
C PHE A 213 18.48 0.32 -11.45
N ASN A 214 19.54 1.11 -11.38
CA ASN A 214 20.69 0.84 -10.54
C ASN A 214 21.49 2.14 -10.31
N GLN A 215 21.25 2.77 -9.16
CA GLN A 215 22.26 3.24 -8.22
C GLN A 215 21.60 3.63 -6.90
#